data_AF-A0A5Q4ZYL1-F1
#
_entry.id   AF-A0A5Q4ZYL1-F1
#
_cell.length_a   1.000
_cell.length_b   1.000
_cell.length_c   1.000
_cell.angle_alpha   90.00
_cell.angle_beta   90.00
_cell.angle_gamma   90.00
#
_symmetry.space_group_name_H-M   'P 1'
#
loop_
_entity.id
_entity.type
_entity.pdbx_description
1 polymer ?
#
loop_
_entity_poly.entity_id
_entity_poly.type
_entity_poly.pdbx_seq_one_letter_code
_entity_poly.pdbx_strand_id
1 'polypeptide(L)'
;MEDSNTKIQIRGICSVCGKFHATKEGLIVPHGYTLDFGFRNAQCNGSDEVHYGDVNAPIFLRNLLLEVGSYKAKSPNETHRLNVFKKYLQSRIDDWALSDLVEVNVKKEEQAQRKIREEQAYAKKVEREEKALIKETKRIEREEKMAKKWQAICATNLHQIELDGHVIVEWESSYISRATLENDHYGRLRSYFDGVDNLDDQVRMSMALRTINRVRHLSGKQLIKF
;
A
#
# COMPACT_ATOMS: atom_id res chain seq x y z
N MET A 1 35.22 25.08 -26.35
CA MET A 1 34.81 25.71 -25.07
C MET A 1 34.85 24.60 -24.05
N GLU A 2 35.91 24.56 -23.24
CA GLU A 2 35.99 23.61 -22.12
C GLU A 2 34.83 23.89 -21.17
N ASP A 3 34.08 22.84 -20.87
CA ASP A 3 32.87 22.88 -20.05
C ASP A 3 33.29 23.23 -18.61
N SER A 4 33.43 24.52 -18.32
CA SER A 4 34.03 25.10 -17.10
C SER A 4 33.18 24.92 -15.84
N ASN A 5 32.33 23.91 -15.83
CA ASN A 5 31.23 23.81 -14.89
C ASN A 5 31.20 22.46 -14.15
N THR A 6 32.35 21.81 -14.00
CA THR A 6 32.53 20.68 -13.08
C THR A 6 32.43 21.16 -11.64
N LYS A 7 31.32 20.85 -10.97
CA LYS A 7 31.20 21.04 -9.52
C LYS A 7 31.86 19.84 -8.83
N ILE A 8 33.17 19.95 -8.60
CA ILE A 8 33.90 18.96 -7.81
C ILE A 8 33.66 19.26 -6.33
N GLN A 9 33.32 18.22 -5.57
CA GLN A 9 33.22 18.26 -4.12
C GLN A 9 34.17 17.22 -3.55
N ILE A 10 35.04 17.64 -2.64
CA ILE A 10 35.82 16.71 -1.84
C ILE A 10 34.88 16.06 -0.82
N ARG A 11 34.88 14.74 -0.77
CA ARG A 11 34.08 13.95 0.16
C ARG A 11 34.95 12.90 0.82
N GLY A 12 34.62 12.51 2.05
CA GLY A 12 35.22 11.34 2.69
C GLY A 12 34.21 10.21 2.77
N ILE A 13 34.70 8.97 2.71
CA ILE A 13 33.86 7.78 2.93
C ILE A 13 33.81 7.51 4.43
N CYS A 14 32.64 7.60 5.05
CA CYS A 14 32.51 7.22 6.45
C CYS A 14 32.86 5.73 6.61
N SER A 15 33.89 5.43 7.40
CA SER A 15 34.36 4.06 7.70
C SER A 15 33.31 3.20 8.40
N VAL A 16 32.25 3.82 8.93
CA VAL A 16 31.18 3.13 9.65
C VAL A 16 30.03 2.72 8.74
N CYS A 17 29.55 3.61 7.85
CA CYS A 17 28.38 3.35 7.00
C CYS A 17 28.69 3.17 5.52
N GLY A 18 29.94 3.39 5.10
CA GLY A 18 30.37 3.31 3.70
C GLY A 18 29.80 4.40 2.79
N LYS A 19 29.14 5.43 3.33
CA LYS A 19 28.55 6.53 2.55
C LYS A 19 29.52 7.70 2.40
N PHE A 20 29.35 8.46 1.31
CA PHE A 20 30.09 9.70 1.07
C PHE A 20 29.52 10.87 1.86
N HIS A 21 30.40 11.64 2.50
CA HIS A 21 30.06 12.83 3.28
C HIS A 21 30.91 14.02 2.85
N ALA A 22 30.36 15.23 2.93
CA ALA A 22 31.12 16.45 2.67
C ALA A 22 32.34 16.56 3.60
N THR A 23 33.35 17.31 3.17
CA THR A 23 34.54 17.62 3.97
C THR A 23 34.69 19.13 4.21
N LYS A 24 35.33 19.51 5.32
CA LYS A 24 35.77 20.87 5.65
C LYS A 24 37.17 20.78 6.22
N GLU A 25 38.10 21.60 5.71
CA GLU A 25 39.49 21.63 6.19
C GLU A 25 40.18 20.25 6.14
N GLY A 26 39.86 19.44 5.12
CA GLY A 26 40.43 18.10 4.96
C GLY A 26 39.84 17.02 5.87
N LEU A 27 38.79 17.34 6.62
CA LEU A 27 38.12 16.42 7.54
C LEU A 27 36.68 16.19 7.11
N ILE A 28 36.13 15.00 7.34
CA ILE A 28 34.69 14.77 7.13
C ILE A 28 33.92 15.68 8.08
N VAL A 29 33.00 16.47 7.52
CA VAL A 29 32.11 17.31 8.32
C VAL A 29 31.20 16.40 9.15
N PRO A 30 30.95 16.69 10.44
CA PRO A 30 29.95 15.98 11.25
C PRO A 30 28.64 15.78 10.46
N HIS A 31 28.09 14.55 10.46
CA HIS A 31 27.01 14.12 9.56
C HIS A 31 25.85 15.15 9.47
N GLY A 32 25.45 15.48 8.24
CA GLY A 32 24.41 16.49 7.97
C GLY A 32 24.53 17.23 6.63
N TYR A 33 25.53 16.90 5.81
CA TYR A 33 25.67 17.43 4.45
C TYR A 33 25.89 16.27 3.46
N THR A 34 24.78 15.64 3.05
CA THR A 34 24.71 14.84 1.81
C THR A 34 23.78 15.55 0.84
N LEU A 35 24.05 15.47 -0.45
CA LEU A 35 23.17 16.07 -1.47
C LEU A 35 21.75 15.51 -1.42
N ASP A 36 21.59 14.31 -0.89
CA ASP A 36 20.31 13.61 -0.81
C ASP A 36 19.30 14.29 0.15
N PHE A 37 19.75 15.08 1.13
CA PHE A 37 18.85 15.56 2.20
C PHE A 37 18.88 17.06 2.49
N GLY A 38 19.91 17.86 2.17
CA GLY A 38 19.83 19.32 2.30
C GLY A 38 19.50 19.89 3.70
N PHE A 39 19.50 19.08 4.76
CA PHE A 39 19.29 19.49 6.15
C PHE A 39 20.19 18.72 7.13
N ARG A 40 20.62 19.41 8.20
CA ARG A 40 21.33 18.83 9.36
C ARG A 40 20.35 18.03 10.21
N ASN A 41 20.43 16.71 10.22
CA ASN A 41 19.77 15.88 11.24
C ASN A 41 20.74 15.10 12.15
N ALA A 42 22.07 15.25 11.96
CA ALA A 42 23.10 14.57 12.76
C ALA A 42 22.97 13.03 12.85
N GLN A 43 22.18 12.41 11.96
CA GLN A 43 21.92 10.97 11.96
C GLN A 43 22.49 10.32 10.70
N CYS A 44 23.19 9.20 10.89
CA CYS A 44 23.67 8.37 9.80
C CYS A 44 22.59 7.36 9.37
N ASN A 45 22.06 7.50 8.15
CA ASN A 45 21.06 6.60 7.57
C ASN A 45 21.55 5.15 7.31
N GLY A 46 22.75 4.77 7.78
CA GLY A 46 23.29 3.41 7.69
C GLY A 46 23.28 2.66 9.02
N SER A 47 23.18 3.36 10.15
CA SER A 47 23.24 2.76 11.49
C SER A 47 22.23 3.32 12.49
N ASP A 48 21.44 4.35 12.15
CA ASP A 48 20.50 5.04 13.08
C ASP A 48 21.14 5.56 14.38
N GLU A 49 22.48 5.66 14.41
CA GLU A 49 23.27 6.10 15.56
C GLU A 49 24.18 7.30 15.20
N VAL A 50 24.63 8.03 16.24
CA VAL A 50 25.45 9.25 16.14
C VAL A 50 26.92 8.87 15.89
N HIS A 51 27.43 8.97 14.66
CA HIS A 51 28.77 8.46 14.34
C HIS A 51 29.68 9.42 13.54
N TYR A 52 30.99 9.18 13.66
CA TYR A 52 32.08 10.13 13.50
C TYR A 52 33.12 9.67 12.44
N GLY A 53 33.55 10.59 11.57
CA GLY A 53 34.68 10.44 10.63
C GLY A 53 35.71 11.57 10.78
N ASP A 54 35.73 12.20 11.94
CA ASP A 54 36.54 13.38 12.28
C ASP A 54 37.72 12.98 13.20
N VAL A 55 38.80 13.76 13.22
CA VAL A 55 39.96 13.54 14.10
C VAL A 55 39.61 13.48 15.59
N ASN A 56 38.49 14.09 15.99
CA ASN A 56 38.01 14.06 17.37
C ASN A 56 37.19 12.80 17.70
N ALA A 57 36.89 11.95 16.72
CA ALA A 57 36.13 10.72 16.93
C ALA A 57 36.74 9.81 18.00
N PRO A 58 38.06 9.52 18.03
CA PRO A 58 38.64 8.65 19.05
C PRO A 58 38.53 9.26 20.45
N ILE A 59 38.68 10.59 20.56
CA ILE A 59 38.56 11.30 21.84
C ILE A 59 37.13 11.17 22.37
N PHE A 60 36.14 11.44 21.52
CA PHE A 60 34.73 11.27 21.87
C PHE A 60 34.43 9.82 22.27
N LEU A 61 34.84 8.83 21.47
CA LEU A 61 34.58 7.41 21.73
C LEU A 61 35.23 6.95 23.04
N ARG A 62 36.44 7.43 23.36
CA ARG A 62 37.10 7.17 24.64
C ARG A 62 36.32 7.78 25.81
N ASN A 63 35.83 9.02 25.67
CA ASN A 63 35.02 9.66 26.71
C ASN A 63 33.69 8.92 26.94
N LEU A 64 33.01 8.52 25.86
CA LEU A 64 31.79 7.72 25.95
C LEU A 64 32.05 6.34 26.57
N LEU A 65 33.16 5.70 26.21
CA LEU A 65 33.57 4.43 26.81
C LEU A 65 33.81 4.57 28.32
N LEU A 66 34.41 5.67 28.77
CA LEU A 66 34.57 5.99 30.20
C LEU A 66 33.22 6.23 30.89
N GLU A 67 32.31 6.97 30.25
CA GLU A 67 30.97 7.24 30.77
C GLU A 67 30.17 5.95 30.96
N VAL A 68 30.12 5.10 29.92
CA VAL A 68 29.53 3.75 29.97
C VAL A 68 30.26 2.87 30.99
N GLY A 69 31.58 3.08 31.13
CA GLY A 69 32.45 2.49 32.16
C GLY A 69 31.96 2.76 33.58
N SER A 70 31.55 3.99 33.85
CA SER A 70 31.11 4.49 35.15
C SER A 70 29.67 4.09 35.53
N TYR A 71 28.89 3.62 34.56
CA TYR A 71 27.48 3.31 34.76
C TYR A 71 27.29 2.05 35.64
N LYS A 72 26.51 2.17 36.72
CA LYS A 72 26.18 1.06 37.62
C LYS A 72 24.93 0.32 37.12
N ALA A 73 25.14 -0.88 36.57
CA ALA A 73 24.05 -1.76 36.16
C ALA A 73 23.17 -2.16 37.36
N LYS A 74 21.85 -2.19 37.15
CA LYS A 74 20.86 -2.58 38.17
C LYS A 74 20.43 -4.05 38.04
N SER A 75 20.82 -4.71 36.95
CA SER A 75 20.47 -6.11 36.69
C SER A 75 21.55 -6.85 35.88
N PRO A 76 21.59 -8.20 35.93
CA PRO A 76 22.52 -8.98 35.12
C PRO A 76 22.36 -8.77 33.60
N ASN A 77 21.12 -8.56 33.13
CA ASN A 77 20.85 -8.29 31.71
C ASN A 77 21.43 -6.93 31.28
N GLU A 78 21.30 -5.92 32.14
CA GLU A 78 21.89 -4.60 31.90
C GLU A 78 23.42 -4.65 31.91
N THR A 79 24.03 -5.43 32.82
CA THR A 79 25.48 -5.70 32.82
C THR A 79 25.93 -6.32 31.50
N HIS A 80 25.20 -7.30 30.97
CA HIS A 80 25.52 -7.92 29.68
C HIS A 80 25.46 -6.91 28.54
N ARG A 81 24.38 -6.11 28.46
CA ARG A 81 24.23 -5.07 27.42
C ARG A 81 25.34 -4.03 27.48
N LEU A 82 25.69 -3.55 28.67
CA LEU A 82 26.78 -2.59 28.86
C LEU A 82 28.13 -3.19 28.42
N ASN A 83 28.39 -4.46 28.73
CA ASN A 83 29.63 -5.13 28.30
C ASN A 83 29.70 -5.32 26.77
N VAL A 84 28.59 -5.67 26.13
CA VAL A 84 28.51 -5.73 24.65
C VAL A 84 28.76 -4.35 24.05
N PHE A 85 28.13 -3.31 24.60
CA PHE A 85 28.31 -1.95 24.13
C PHE A 85 29.73 -1.43 24.33
N LYS A 86 30.38 -1.73 25.47
CA LYS A 86 31.80 -1.40 25.72
C LYS A 86 32.71 -2.07 24.70
N LYS A 87 32.50 -3.36 24.41
CA LYS A 87 33.27 -4.09 23.38
C LYS A 87 33.08 -3.48 21.99
N TYR A 88 31.85 -3.08 21.67
CA TYR A 88 31.54 -2.39 20.43
C TYR A 88 32.30 -1.04 20.33
N LEU A 89 32.23 -0.20 21.36
CA LEU A 89 32.96 1.07 21.41
C LEU A 89 34.47 0.87 21.31
N GLN A 90 35.02 -0.15 21.99
CA GLN A 90 36.45 -0.45 21.94
C GLN A 90 36.89 -0.88 20.54
N SER A 91 36.17 -1.83 19.91
CA SER A 91 36.44 -2.24 18.51
C SER A 91 36.38 -1.05 17.57
N ARG A 92 35.43 -0.12 17.75
CA ARG A 92 35.36 1.11 16.94
C ARG A 92 36.55 2.05 17.14
N ILE A 93 37.14 2.11 18.33
CA ILE A 93 38.36 2.89 18.59
C ILE A 93 39.56 2.21 17.93
N ASP A 94 39.65 0.88 18.05
CA ASP A 94 40.78 0.10 17.54
C ASP A 94 40.81 0.09 16.00
N ASP A 95 39.63 -0.03 15.38
CA ASP A 95 39.45 -0.01 13.93
C ASP A 95 39.32 1.41 13.36
N TRP A 96 39.52 2.45 14.18
CA TRP A 96 39.35 3.82 13.72
C TRP A 96 40.48 4.24 12.78
N ALA A 97 40.08 4.78 11.63
CA ALA A 97 40.99 5.41 10.68
C ALA A 97 40.37 6.70 10.14
N LEU A 98 41.23 7.64 9.74
CA LEU A 98 40.81 8.79 8.94
C LEU A 98 40.29 8.30 7.59
N SER A 99 39.17 8.86 7.16
CA SER A 99 38.61 8.52 5.86
C SER A 99 39.45 9.06 4.72
N ASP A 100 39.63 8.23 3.70
CA ASP A 100 40.20 8.68 2.43
C ASP A 100 39.29 9.74 1.80
N LEU A 101 39.90 10.85 1.43
CA LEU A 101 39.22 11.92 0.72
C LEU A 101 39.21 11.60 -0.76
N VAL A 102 38.04 11.68 -1.38
CA VAL A 102 37.84 11.50 -2.81
C VAL A 102 37.21 12.72 -3.44
N GLU A 103 37.55 12.96 -4.70
CA GLU A 103 36.91 13.99 -5.51
C GLU A 103 35.67 13.41 -6.19
N VAL A 104 34.50 14.01 -5.88
CA VAL A 104 33.22 13.60 -6.47
C VAL A 104 32.74 14.68 -7.42
N ASN A 105 32.41 14.29 -8.65
CA ASN A 105 31.73 15.14 -9.60
C ASN A 105 30.23 15.16 -9.32
N VAL A 106 29.80 16.18 -8.56
CA VAL A 106 28.43 16.35 -8.09
C VAL A 106 27.43 16.40 -9.25
N LYS A 107 27.78 17.08 -10.34
CA LYS A 107 26.85 17.20 -11.48
C LYS A 107 26.60 15.87 -12.18
N LYS A 108 27.63 15.04 -12.34
CA LYS A 108 27.47 13.69 -12.93
C LYS A 108 26.60 12.81 -12.04
N GLU A 109 26.78 12.89 -10.73
CA GLU A 109 25.98 12.15 -9.75
C GLU A 109 24.51 12.62 -9.75
N GLU A 110 24.25 13.93 -9.71
CA GLU A 110 22.91 14.52 -9.80
C GLU A 110 22.19 14.14 -11.11
N GLN A 111 22.91 14.15 -12.24
CA GLN A 111 22.38 13.72 -13.54
C GLN A 111 22.03 12.23 -13.53
N ALA A 112 22.87 11.37 -12.96
CA ALA A 112 22.59 9.95 -12.83
C ALA A 112 21.38 9.69 -11.93
N GLN A 113 21.31 10.34 -10.77
CA GLN A 113 20.16 10.27 -9.87
C GLN A 113 18.88 10.79 -10.51
N ARG A 114 18.96 11.83 -11.34
CA ARG A 114 17.82 12.36 -12.08
C ARG A 114 17.30 11.34 -13.10
N LYS A 115 18.19 10.70 -13.87
CA LYS A 115 17.80 9.63 -14.81
C LYS A 115 17.11 8.48 -14.09
N ILE A 116 17.64 8.02 -12.96
CA ILE A 116 17.03 6.97 -12.14
C ILE A 116 15.62 7.39 -11.68
N ARG A 117 15.45 8.64 -11.24
CA ARG A 117 14.13 9.16 -10.83
C ARG A 117 13.14 9.23 -12.00
N GLU A 118 13.60 9.64 -13.18
CA GLU A 118 12.79 9.69 -14.40
C GLU A 118 12.37 8.28 -14.86
N GLU A 119 13.28 7.31 -14.83
CA GLU A 119 13.00 5.90 -15.14
C GLU A 119 12.00 5.28 -14.14
N GLN A 120 12.18 5.52 -12.83
CA GLN A 120 11.24 5.06 -11.81
C GLN A 120 9.86 5.71 -11.95
N ALA A 121 9.80 6.99 -12.29
CA ALA A 121 8.55 7.69 -12.53
C ALA A 121 7.82 7.14 -13.77
N TYR A 122 8.56 6.86 -14.84
CA TYR A 122 8.03 6.23 -16.05
C TYR A 122 7.50 4.83 -15.76
N ALA A 123 8.27 3.97 -15.08
CA ALA A 123 7.84 2.63 -14.72
C ALA A 123 6.54 2.65 -13.86
N LYS A 124 6.46 3.54 -12.87
CA LYS A 124 5.23 3.73 -12.08
C LYS A 124 4.04 4.21 -12.90
N LYS A 125 4.26 5.01 -13.93
CA LYS A 125 3.19 5.47 -14.84
C LYS A 125 2.66 4.30 -15.67
N VAL A 126 3.55 3.51 -16.27
CA VAL A 126 3.18 2.32 -17.05
C VAL A 126 2.39 1.31 -16.20
N GLU A 127 2.86 1.02 -14.98
CA GLU A 127 2.17 0.11 -14.06
C GLU A 127 0.74 0.58 -13.70
N ARG A 128 0.54 1.89 -13.55
CA ARG A 128 -0.79 2.47 -13.29
C ARG A 128 -1.72 2.34 -14.49
N GLU A 129 -1.21 2.55 -15.70
CA GLU A 129 -1.96 2.41 -16.94
C GLU A 129 -2.38 0.95 -17.17
N GLU A 130 -1.49 -0.02 -16.95
CA GLU A 130 -1.81 -1.45 -17.03
C GLU A 130 -2.88 -1.87 -16.02
N LYS A 131 -2.76 -1.42 -14.76
CA LYS A 131 -3.77 -1.70 -13.72
C LYS A 131 -5.13 -1.08 -14.05
N ALA A 132 -5.14 0.11 -14.64
CA ALA A 132 -6.38 0.75 -15.10
C ALA A 132 -7.03 -0.05 -16.22
N LEU A 133 -6.25 -0.51 -17.21
CA LEU A 133 -6.75 -1.33 -18.32
C LEU A 133 -7.36 -2.64 -17.83
N ILE A 134 -6.69 -3.35 -16.90
CA ILE A 134 -7.20 -4.60 -16.31
C ILE A 134 -8.49 -4.38 -15.51
N LYS A 135 -8.59 -3.25 -14.81
CA LYS A 135 -9.80 -2.90 -14.05
C LYS A 135 -10.97 -2.64 -15.00
N GLU A 136 -10.70 -1.97 -16.11
CA GLU A 136 -11.69 -1.65 -17.13
C GLU A 136 -12.20 -2.90 -17.85
N THR A 137 -11.31 -3.80 -18.28
CA THR A 137 -11.71 -5.06 -18.91
C THR A 137 -12.57 -5.92 -17.97
N LYS A 138 -12.18 -6.02 -16.69
CA LYS A 138 -13.00 -6.73 -15.68
C LYS A 138 -14.36 -6.07 -15.44
N ARG A 139 -14.47 -4.74 -15.58
CA ARG A 139 -15.76 -4.04 -15.47
C ARG A 139 -16.65 -4.42 -16.64
N ILE A 140 -16.14 -4.32 -17.88
CA ILE A 140 -16.86 -4.67 -19.10
C ILE A 140 -17.33 -6.14 -19.04
N GLU A 141 -16.45 -7.08 -18.67
CA GLU A 141 -16.84 -8.49 -18.53
C GLU A 141 -17.96 -8.72 -17.51
N ARG A 142 -17.97 -7.98 -16.39
CA ARG A 142 -19.04 -8.07 -15.38
C ARG A 142 -20.34 -7.50 -15.92
N GLU A 143 -20.29 -6.37 -16.60
CA GLU A 143 -21.45 -5.73 -17.22
C GLU A 143 -22.05 -6.62 -18.31
N GLU A 144 -21.24 -7.25 -19.16
CA GLU A 144 -21.69 -8.22 -20.16
C GLU A 144 -22.32 -9.47 -19.53
N LYS A 145 -21.71 -10.02 -18.46
CA LYS A 145 -22.27 -11.17 -17.74
C LYS A 145 -23.62 -10.82 -17.11
N MET A 146 -23.73 -9.63 -16.52
CA MET A 146 -24.99 -9.15 -15.95
C MET A 146 -26.04 -8.88 -17.03
N ALA A 147 -25.65 -8.30 -18.16
CA ALA A 147 -26.54 -8.06 -19.30
C ALA A 147 -27.06 -9.38 -19.86
N LYS A 148 -26.20 -10.38 -20.10
CA LYS A 148 -26.59 -11.73 -20.55
C LYS A 148 -27.52 -12.40 -19.54
N LYS A 149 -27.22 -12.31 -18.24
CA LYS A 149 -28.07 -12.84 -17.16
C LYS A 149 -29.47 -12.23 -17.22
N TRP A 150 -29.56 -10.90 -17.30
CA TRP A 150 -30.85 -10.20 -17.36
C TRP A 150 -31.59 -10.45 -18.66
N GLN A 151 -30.91 -10.53 -19.79
CA GLN A 151 -31.52 -10.89 -21.07
C GLN A 151 -32.16 -12.29 -21.00
N ALA A 152 -31.49 -13.25 -20.36
CA ALA A 152 -32.04 -14.59 -20.16
C ALA A 152 -33.25 -14.61 -19.22
N ILE A 153 -33.24 -13.82 -18.14
CA ILE A 153 -34.36 -13.71 -17.19
C ILE A 153 -35.57 -13.03 -17.85
N CYS A 154 -35.33 -11.93 -18.56
CA CYS A 154 -36.35 -11.12 -19.22
C CYS A 154 -36.92 -11.77 -20.49
N ALA A 155 -36.32 -12.85 -20.99
CA ALA A 155 -36.94 -13.67 -22.03
C ALA A 155 -38.29 -14.25 -21.54
N THR A 156 -39.08 -14.78 -22.47
CA THR A 156 -40.34 -15.45 -22.12
C THR A 156 -40.06 -16.65 -21.23
N ASN A 157 -40.46 -16.55 -19.98
CA ASN A 157 -40.21 -17.53 -18.93
C ASN A 157 -41.41 -17.62 -17.98
N LEU A 158 -41.38 -18.64 -17.14
CA LEU A 158 -42.29 -18.79 -16.01
C LEU A 158 -41.69 -18.11 -14.78
N HIS A 159 -42.32 -17.02 -14.34
CA HIS A 159 -41.92 -16.22 -13.18
C HIS A 159 -42.77 -16.62 -11.97
N GLN A 160 -42.12 -16.71 -10.82
CA GLN A 160 -42.74 -17.17 -9.58
C GLN A 160 -42.32 -16.27 -8.42
N ILE A 161 -43.26 -16.06 -7.49
CA ILE A 161 -42.99 -15.55 -6.16
C ILE A 161 -43.25 -16.69 -5.19
N GLU A 162 -42.24 -17.03 -4.40
CA GLU A 162 -42.34 -18.03 -3.33
C GLU A 162 -42.36 -17.35 -1.96
N LEU A 163 -43.15 -17.88 -1.04
CA LEU A 163 -43.13 -17.55 0.37
C LEU A 163 -42.99 -18.83 1.19
N ASP A 164 -41.99 -18.90 2.06
CA ASP A 164 -41.71 -20.06 2.92
C ASP A 164 -41.66 -21.40 2.16
N GLY A 165 -41.19 -21.38 0.91
CA GLY A 165 -41.05 -22.57 0.06
C GLY A 165 -42.28 -22.91 -0.79
N HIS A 166 -43.37 -22.15 -0.67
CA HIS A 166 -44.59 -22.31 -1.46
C HIS A 166 -44.71 -21.23 -2.53
N VAL A 167 -45.08 -21.61 -3.75
CA VAL A 167 -45.37 -20.65 -4.83
C VAL A 167 -46.71 -19.97 -4.51
N ILE A 168 -46.68 -18.65 -4.32
CA ILE A 168 -47.87 -17.83 -4.02
C ILE A 168 -48.39 -17.09 -5.25
N VAL A 169 -47.50 -16.80 -6.21
CA VAL A 169 -47.87 -16.19 -7.49
C VAL A 169 -47.01 -16.82 -8.58
N GLU A 170 -47.63 -17.13 -9.72
CA GLU A 170 -46.96 -17.65 -10.91
C GLU A 170 -47.54 -17.01 -12.17
N TRP A 171 -46.70 -16.67 -13.13
CA TRP A 171 -47.13 -16.14 -14.42
C TRP A 171 -46.07 -16.31 -15.50
N GLU A 172 -46.52 -16.32 -16.76
CA GLU A 172 -45.65 -16.32 -17.93
C GLU A 172 -45.55 -14.90 -18.49
N SER A 173 -44.33 -14.41 -18.70
CA SER A 173 -44.11 -13.09 -19.30
C SER A 173 -42.69 -12.93 -19.83
N SER A 174 -42.52 -11.87 -20.63
CA SER A 174 -41.23 -11.35 -21.08
C SER A 174 -41.15 -9.86 -20.76
N TYR A 175 -39.92 -9.37 -20.55
CA TYR A 175 -39.67 -8.01 -20.13
C TYR A 175 -38.60 -7.37 -21.01
N ILE A 176 -38.70 -6.05 -21.17
CA ILE A 176 -37.69 -5.28 -21.91
C ILE A 176 -36.51 -4.88 -21.03
N SER A 177 -36.67 -4.92 -19.69
CA SER A 177 -35.65 -4.52 -18.73
C SER A 177 -35.87 -5.14 -17.36
N ARG A 178 -34.82 -5.10 -16.53
CA ARG A 178 -34.91 -5.42 -15.10
C ARG A 178 -35.96 -4.59 -14.38
N ALA A 179 -36.00 -3.28 -14.64
CA ALA A 179 -36.93 -2.37 -13.95
C ALA A 179 -38.39 -2.73 -14.24
N THR A 180 -38.71 -3.09 -15.48
CA THR A 180 -40.07 -3.54 -15.84
C THR A 180 -40.45 -4.85 -15.16
N LEU A 181 -39.50 -5.78 -15.02
CA LEU A 181 -39.71 -7.03 -14.28
C LEU A 181 -39.96 -6.74 -12.79
N GLU A 182 -39.08 -5.97 -12.14
CA GLU A 182 -39.19 -5.66 -10.70
C GLU A 182 -40.51 -4.93 -10.37
N ASN A 183 -40.96 -4.02 -11.24
CA ASN A 183 -42.24 -3.34 -11.08
C ASN A 183 -43.44 -4.30 -11.18
N ASP A 184 -43.41 -5.25 -12.13
CA ASP A 184 -44.49 -6.24 -12.26
C ASP A 184 -44.48 -7.23 -11.08
N HIS A 185 -43.30 -7.66 -10.62
CA HIS A 185 -43.14 -8.44 -9.39
C HIS A 185 -43.76 -7.73 -8.18
N TYR A 186 -43.42 -6.45 -7.98
CA TYR A 186 -43.95 -5.65 -6.89
C TYR A 186 -45.48 -5.51 -6.98
N GLY A 187 -46.00 -5.22 -8.18
CA GLY A 187 -47.43 -5.11 -8.42
C GLY A 187 -48.17 -6.40 -8.09
N ARG A 188 -47.64 -7.55 -8.52
CA ARG A 188 -48.22 -8.87 -8.27
C ARG A 188 -48.16 -9.29 -6.80
N LEU A 189 -47.03 -9.05 -6.14
CA LEU A 189 -46.89 -9.32 -4.71
C LEU A 189 -47.88 -8.50 -3.89
N ARG A 190 -48.03 -7.21 -4.23
CA ARG A 190 -49.01 -6.34 -3.60
C ARG A 190 -50.43 -6.85 -3.80
N SER A 191 -50.82 -7.17 -5.04
CA SER A 191 -52.13 -7.72 -5.34
C SER A 191 -52.42 -9.03 -4.59
N TYR A 192 -51.41 -9.89 -4.39
CA TYR A 192 -51.54 -11.08 -3.56
C TYR A 192 -51.89 -10.72 -2.11
N PHE A 193 -51.13 -9.83 -1.47
CA PHE A 193 -51.38 -9.44 -0.08
C PHE A 193 -52.66 -8.63 0.13
N ASP A 194 -53.08 -7.84 -0.87
CA ASP A 194 -54.35 -7.13 -0.86
C ASP A 194 -55.55 -8.10 -0.88
N GLY A 195 -55.38 -9.28 -1.49
CA GLY A 195 -56.38 -10.35 -1.55
C GLY A 195 -56.41 -11.30 -0.36
N VAL A 196 -55.52 -11.14 0.63
CA VAL A 196 -55.52 -11.96 1.85
C VAL A 196 -56.11 -11.15 3.00
N ASP A 197 -57.26 -11.60 3.50
CA ASP A 197 -58.01 -10.94 4.56
C ASP A 197 -57.26 -10.92 5.91
N ASN A 198 -57.46 -9.85 6.68
CA ASN A 198 -56.97 -9.68 8.07
C ASN A 198 -55.45 -9.71 8.27
N LEU A 199 -54.68 -9.34 7.24
CA LEU A 199 -53.24 -9.12 7.36
C LEU A 199 -52.95 -7.70 7.86
N ASP A 200 -52.38 -7.58 9.06
CA ASP A 200 -51.83 -6.31 9.53
C ASP A 200 -50.56 -5.94 8.73
N ASP A 201 -50.21 -4.65 8.74
CA ASP A 201 -49.08 -4.11 7.97
C ASP A 201 -47.72 -4.70 8.41
N GLN A 202 -47.57 -5.07 9.69
CA GLN A 202 -46.33 -5.63 10.22
C GLN A 202 -46.12 -7.07 9.73
N VAL A 203 -47.18 -7.88 9.68
CA VAL A 203 -47.17 -9.23 9.13
C VAL A 203 -46.97 -9.19 7.62
N ARG A 204 -47.63 -8.25 6.90
CA ARG A 204 -47.38 -8.03 5.46
C ARG A 204 -45.92 -7.73 5.16
N MET A 205 -45.32 -6.80 5.91
CA MET A 205 -43.92 -6.46 5.74
C MET A 205 -42.99 -7.64 6.06
N SER A 206 -43.30 -8.41 7.12
CA SER A 206 -42.56 -9.63 7.47
C SER A 206 -42.63 -10.71 6.37
N MET A 207 -43.80 -10.91 5.76
CA MET A 207 -43.97 -11.86 4.66
C MET A 207 -43.24 -11.40 3.41
N ALA A 208 -43.36 -10.12 3.04
CA ALA A 208 -42.67 -9.55 1.88
C ALA A 208 -41.15 -9.76 1.93
N LEU A 209 -40.53 -9.55 3.09
CA LEU A 209 -39.08 -9.76 3.30
C LEU A 209 -38.63 -11.22 3.16
N ARG A 210 -39.54 -12.17 3.32
CA ARG A 210 -39.28 -13.62 3.18
C ARG A 210 -39.60 -14.16 1.80
N THR A 211 -40.18 -13.33 0.93
CA THR A 211 -40.47 -13.75 -0.45
C THR A 211 -39.21 -13.95 -1.26
N ILE A 212 -39.28 -14.88 -2.21
CA ILE A 212 -38.19 -15.21 -3.13
C ILE A 212 -38.74 -15.14 -4.54
N ASN A 213 -38.06 -14.40 -5.42
CA ASN A 213 -38.38 -14.39 -6.84
C ASN A 213 -37.62 -15.51 -7.55
N ARG A 214 -38.32 -16.28 -8.39
CA ARG A 214 -37.73 -17.31 -9.24
C ARG A 214 -38.15 -17.14 -10.68
N VAL A 215 -37.23 -17.46 -11.57
CA VAL A 215 -37.51 -17.61 -13.00
C VAL A 215 -37.15 -19.02 -13.43
N ARG A 216 -38.08 -19.68 -14.11
CA ARG A 216 -37.90 -20.99 -14.74
C ARG A 216 -38.09 -20.84 -16.23
N HIS A 217 -37.26 -21.53 -16.99
CA HIS A 217 -37.50 -21.68 -18.42
C HIS A 217 -38.80 -22.47 -18.61
N LEU A 218 -39.54 -22.20 -19.69
CA LEU A 218 -40.79 -22.90 -20.00
C LEU A 218 -40.60 -24.42 -20.17
N SER A 219 -39.38 -24.86 -20.46
CA SER A 219 -39.00 -26.29 -20.50
C SER A 219 -38.75 -26.93 -19.13
N GLY A 220 -39.03 -26.23 -18.03
CA GLY A 220 -38.90 -26.73 -16.65
C GLY A 220 -37.50 -26.62 -16.04
N LYS A 221 -36.49 -26.16 -16.79
CA LYS A 221 -35.17 -25.87 -16.22
C LYS A 221 -35.24 -24.62 -15.34
N GLN A 222 -34.88 -24.75 -14.06
CA GLN A 222 -34.73 -23.58 -13.20
C GLN A 222 -33.59 -22.72 -13.72
N LEU A 223 -33.88 -21.45 -13.99
CA LEU A 223 -32.87 -20.52 -14.47
C LEU A 223 -32.17 -19.91 -13.26
N ILE A 224 -32.87 -19.12 -12.43
CA ILE A 224 -32.22 -18.26 -11.44
C ILE A 224 -33.16 -17.95 -10.25
N LYS A 225 -32.58 -17.82 -9.05
CA LYS A 225 -33.15 -17.10 -7.89
C LYS A 225 -32.55 -15.68 -7.86
N PHE A 226 -33.36 -14.64 -7.73
CA PHE A 226 -32.89 -13.25 -7.70
C PHE A 226 -33.67 -12.39 -6.71
#